data_AF-A0A318E1G5-F1
#
_entry.id   AF-A0A318E1G5-F1
#
_cell.length_a   1.000
_cell.length_b   1.000
_cell.length_c   1.000
_cell.angle_alpha   90.00
_cell.angle_beta   90.00
_cell.angle_gamma   90.00
#
_symmetry.space_group_name_H-M   'P 1'
#
loop_
_entity.id
_entity.type
_entity.pdbx_description
1 polymer ?
#
loop_
_entity_poly.entity_id
_entity_poly.type
_entity_poly.pdbx_seq_one_letter_code
_entity_poly.pdbx_strand_id
1 'polypeptide(L)'
;MDLSSAPRFALALLFLAPLATAAPCAGQAGAACADAPRARIVEQRRLDDEHLRDVLRPGVTLYEDLRLHRRFAFQPGDVLLVRSDELVSAAISQIATTPAFFSHIAIVGLDPQWQTLEVVEAGVDEGLRATALDDWLDRGVVRFAVYRHEDAAIAERAAIAAYRDLMTRRDAALDYDLRFDLEDAAQLYCSEVVTRAFAAAAPGAPRVPAQLSDVGGLVDTFPLAALGVSGTQVFVPDDLETDPRFVRVLERRAPQALARSAALDAALRAVFETLRGPGRADLLAELDAGSPSPAGILPALLHGSFSTWRRLPEPARSRLAVLARRVDEDARQRLASMP
;
A
#
# COMPACT_ATOMS: atom_id res chain seq x y z
N MET A 1 -23.35 50.42 -57.33
CA MET A 1 -23.68 48.98 -57.42
C MET A 1 -22.92 48.28 -56.32
N ASP A 2 -23.71 47.85 -55.34
CA ASP A 2 -23.60 46.78 -54.34
C ASP A 2 -22.31 46.39 -53.59
N LEU A 3 -22.60 45.99 -52.34
CA LEU A 3 -21.78 45.48 -51.25
C LEU A 3 -21.48 43.98 -51.43
N SER A 4 -20.26 43.56 -51.06
CA SER A 4 -19.82 42.19 -50.71
C SER A 4 -18.37 42.07 -51.21
N SER A 5 -17.32 41.85 -50.43
CA SER A 5 -17.17 41.13 -49.17
C SER A 5 -15.81 41.52 -48.58
N ALA A 6 -15.75 41.67 -47.26
CA ALA A 6 -14.58 42.14 -46.52
C ALA A 6 -13.47 41.07 -46.40
N PRO A 7 -12.28 41.44 -45.90
CA PRO A 7 -12.09 41.33 -44.46
C PRO A 7 -11.48 42.59 -43.82
N ARG A 8 -11.97 42.91 -42.62
CA ARG A 8 -11.51 43.99 -41.75
C ARG A 8 -10.71 43.43 -40.59
N PHE A 9 -9.62 44.11 -40.26
CA PHE A 9 -8.93 44.10 -38.98
C PHE A 9 -9.89 44.18 -37.77
N ALA A 10 -9.64 43.39 -36.73
CA ALA A 10 -9.64 43.80 -35.32
C ALA A 10 -9.36 42.64 -34.34
N LEU A 11 -8.79 43.00 -33.18
CA LEU A 11 -8.67 42.28 -31.90
C LEU A 11 -7.68 41.08 -31.86
N ALA A 12 -6.50 41.21 -31.24
CA ALA A 12 -6.24 41.34 -29.80
C ALA A 12 -6.65 40.09 -28.98
N LEU A 13 -5.63 39.47 -28.36
CA LEU A 13 -5.68 38.60 -27.18
C LEU A 13 -6.75 37.50 -27.16
N LEU A 14 -6.35 36.23 -27.33
CA LEU A 14 -6.82 35.06 -26.57
C LEU A 14 -6.09 33.79 -27.06
N PHE A 15 -5.89 32.83 -26.17
CA PHE A 15 -5.12 31.56 -26.30
C PHE A 15 -3.63 31.58 -25.90
N LEU A 16 -3.33 32.24 -24.78
CA LEU A 16 -2.58 31.54 -23.72
C LEU A 16 -3.63 30.93 -22.81
N ALA A 17 -3.94 29.64 -22.98
CA ALA A 17 -4.64 28.90 -21.94
C ALA A 17 -3.68 28.79 -20.75
N PRO A 18 -4.05 29.25 -19.55
CA PRO A 18 -3.25 28.99 -18.39
C PRO A 18 -3.26 27.48 -18.16
N LEU A 19 -2.08 26.88 -18.00
CA LEU A 19 -1.95 25.66 -17.20
C LEU A 19 -2.78 25.92 -15.93
N ALA A 20 -3.87 25.18 -15.78
CA ALA A 20 -4.70 25.27 -14.59
C ALA A 20 -3.81 24.95 -13.39
N THR A 21 -3.32 26.02 -12.75
CA THR A 21 -2.73 25.96 -11.43
C THR A 21 -3.80 25.36 -10.55
N ALA A 22 -3.59 24.11 -10.15
CA ALA A 22 -4.40 23.47 -9.13
C ALA A 22 -4.42 24.42 -7.94
N ALA A 23 -5.61 24.91 -7.60
CA ALA A 23 -5.77 25.70 -6.39
C ALA A 23 -5.26 24.85 -5.22
N PRO A 24 -4.37 25.38 -4.36
CA PRO A 24 -4.07 24.70 -3.12
C PRO A 24 -5.36 24.66 -2.32
N CYS A 25 -5.69 23.49 -1.79
CA CYS A 25 -6.83 23.25 -0.91
C CYS A 25 -6.70 24.06 0.38
N ALA A 26 -6.91 25.37 0.31
CA ALA A 26 -7.03 26.26 1.43
C ALA A 26 -8.49 26.24 1.88
N GLY A 27 -8.79 25.43 2.90
CA GLY A 27 -10.04 25.55 3.66
C GLY A 27 -10.96 24.33 3.77
N GLN A 28 -10.58 23.15 3.25
CA GLN A 28 -11.30 21.90 3.55
C GLN A 28 -10.40 20.96 4.34
N ALA A 29 -10.55 20.97 5.66
CA ALA A 29 -10.08 19.89 6.51
C ALA A 29 -11.00 18.68 6.28
N GLY A 30 -10.53 17.67 5.54
CA GLY A 30 -11.31 16.44 5.32
C GLY A 30 -10.70 15.50 4.28
N ALA A 31 -10.95 14.20 4.46
CA ALA A 31 -10.44 13.04 3.71
C ALA A 31 -10.55 13.14 2.17
N ALA A 32 -11.47 13.96 1.64
CA ALA A 32 -11.62 14.23 0.21
C ALA A 32 -10.36 14.81 -0.47
N CYS A 33 -9.42 15.38 0.30
CA CYS A 33 -8.22 16.02 -0.25
C CYS A 33 -7.14 15.02 -0.71
N ALA A 34 -7.10 13.79 -0.17
CA ALA A 34 -6.10 12.78 -0.51
C ALA A 34 -6.52 11.90 -1.70
N ASP A 35 -7.83 11.67 -1.85
CA ASP A 35 -8.38 10.77 -2.86
C ASP A 35 -8.18 11.27 -4.31
N ALA A 36 -8.29 12.58 -4.54
CA ALA A 36 -8.15 13.13 -5.90
C ALA A 36 -6.71 13.08 -6.45
N PRO A 37 -5.66 13.46 -5.70
CA PRO A 37 -4.27 13.18 -6.10
C PRO A 37 -4.01 11.68 -6.31
N ARG A 38 -4.54 10.84 -5.42
CA ARG A 38 -4.35 9.39 -5.48
C ARG A 38 -5.01 8.76 -6.69
N ALA A 39 -6.21 9.18 -7.07
CA ALA A 39 -6.89 8.72 -8.27
C ALA A 39 -6.06 8.97 -9.54
N ARG A 40 -5.30 10.08 -9.60
CA ARG A 40 -4.40 10.36 -10.74
C ARG A 40 -3.19 9.43 -10.76
N ILE A 41 -2.58 9.17 -9.60
CA ILE A 41 -1.47 8.22 -9.47
C ILE A 41 -1.94 6.83 -9.90
N VAL A 42 -3.14 6.43 -9.47
CA VAL A 42 -3.75 5.15 -9.83
C VAL A 42 -3.89 5.00 -11.35
N GLU A 43 -4.45 6.00 -12.01
CA GLU A 43 -4.61 5.96 -13.47
C GLU A 43 -3.26 5.96 -14.20
N GLN A 44 -2.30 6.77 -13.73
CA GLN A 44 -0.96 6.76 -14.32
C GLN A 44 -0.27 5.40 -14.19
N ARG A 45 -0.40 4.73 -13.03
CA ARG A 45 0.17 3.40 -12.81
C ARG A 45 -0.49 2.34 -13.69
N ARG A 46 -1.81 2.43 -13.89
CA ARG A 46 -2.54 1.57 -14.83
C ARG A 46 -1.97 1.71 -16.24
N LEU A 47 -1.75 2.93 -16.69
CA LEU A 47 -1.12 3.21 -17.99
C LEU A 47 0.33 2.70 -18.04
N ASP A 48 1.12 2.88 -16.98
CA ASP A 48 2.51 2.39 -16.94
C ASP A 48 2.59 0.85 -17.05
N ASP A 49 1.61 0.15 -16.47
CA ASP A 49 1.50 -1.32 -16.54
C ASP A 49 1.14 -1.78 -17.95
N GLU A 50 0.20 -1.09 -18.62
CA GLU A 50 -0.12 -1.36 -20.03
C GLU A 50 1.08 -1.18 -20.96
N HIS A 51 1.96 -0.22 -20.65
CA HIS A 51 3.16 0.08 -21.43
C HIS A 51 4.42 -0.66 -20.94
N LEU A 52 4.30 -1.53 -19.92
CA LEU A 52 5.40 -2.33 -19.36
C LEU A 52 6.65 -1.50 -19.03
N ARG A 53 6.48 -0.35 -18.38
CA ARG A 53 7.61 0.49 -17.93
C ARG A 53 8.30 -0.08 -16.69
N ASP A 54 9.60 0.17 -16.55
CA ASP A 54 10.45 -0.25 -15.41
C ASP A 54 10.27 -1.71 -14.98
N VAL A 55 10.23 -2.62 -15.95
CA VAL A 55 9.96 -4.04 -15.69
C VAL A 55 11.23 -4.82 -15.36
N LEU A 56 11.10 -5.78 -14.44
CA LEU A 56 12.07 -6.82 -14.22
C LEU A 56 12.18 -7.68 -15.47
N ARG A 57 13.41 -8.07 -15.80
CA ARG A 57 13.66 -9.00 -16.90
C ARG A 57 13.07 -10.37 -16.56
N PRO A 58 12.53 -11.11 -17.54
CA PRO A 58 12.02 -12.46 -17.30
C PRO A 58 13.07 -13.35 -16.61
N GLY A 59 12.66 -14.03 -15.54
CA GLY A 59 13.53 -14.93 -14.77
C GLY A 59 14.57 -14.25 -13.88
N VAL A 60 14.60 -12.92 -13.82
CA VAL A 60 15.50 -12.15 -12.94
C VAL A 60 14.74 -11.75 -11.68
N THR A 61 15.30 -12.06 -10.51
CA THR A 61 14.70 -11.65 -9.22
C THR A 61 14.91 -10.16 -8.96
N LEU A 62 14.16 -9.61 -8.00
CA LEU A 62 14.38 -8.22 -7.58
C LEU A 62 15.81 -8.04 -7.07
N TYR A 63 16.29 -8.94 -6.21
CA TYR A 63 17.65 -8.95 -5.71
C TYR A 63 18.70 -8.89 -6.85
N GLU A 64 18.57 -9.77 -7.84
CA GLU A 64 19.49 -9.84 -8.97
C GLU A 64 19.48 -8.57 -9.82
N ASP A 65 18.30 -8.00 -10.09
CA ASP A 65 18.17 -6.76 -10.87
C ASP A 65 18.84 -5.59 -10.15
N LEU A 66 18.59 -5.44 -8.85
CA LEU A 66 19.11 -4.33 -8.05
C LEU A 66 20.61 -4.44 -7.82
N ARG A 67 21.13 -5.64 -7.59
CA ARG A 67 22.57 -5.89 -7.47
C ARG A 67 23.33 -5.48 -8.74
N LEU A 68 22.71 -5.60 -9.91
CA LEU A 68 23.30 -5.18 -11.19
C LEU A 68 23.09 -3.68 -11.50
N HIS A 69 22.25 -2.99 -10.72
CA HIS A 69 21.88 -1.61 -10.96
C HIS A 69 22.96 -0.62 -10.48
N ARG A 70 24.03 -0.47 -11.26
CA ARG A 70 25.24 0.33 -10.91
C ARG A 70 25.03 1.81 -10.54
N ARG A 71 23.85 2.37 -10.77
CA ARG A 71 23.53 3.79 -10.49
C ARG A 71 22.61 3.97 -9.28
N PHE A 72 22.21 2.87 -8.65
CA PHE A 72 21.32 2.88 -7.51
C PHE A 72 22.01 2.20 -6.34
N ALA A 73 21.89 2.83 -5.17
CA ALA A 73 22.25 2.25 -3.89
C ALA A 73 21.20 2.67 -2.88
N PHE A 74 20.85 1.73 -2.01
CA PHE A 74 20.00 2.01 -0.85
C PHE A 74 20.73 2.96 0.10
N GLN A 75 19.95 3.83 0.73
CA GLN A 75 20.42 4.78 1.72
C GLN A 75 19.63 4.59 3.02
N PRO A 76 20.24 4.91 4.19
CA PRO A 76 19.50 5.01 5.44
C PRO A 76 18.24 5.86 5.28
N GLY A 77 17.10 5.29 5.65
CA GLY A 77 15.81 5.98 5.64
C GLY A 77 15.09 5.95 4.30
N ASP A 78 15.63 5.24 3.30
CA ASP A 78 14.85 4.85 2.13
C ASP A 78 13.61 4.07 2.59
N VAL A 79 12.46 4.42 2.02
CA VAL A 79 11.18 3.78 2.31
C VAL A 79 10.80 2.89 1.13
N LEU A 80 10.57 1.62 1.43
CA LEU A 80 10.35 0.55 0.47
C LEU A 80 8.85 0.26 0.39
N LEU A 81 8.26 0.42 -0.79
CA LEU A 81 6.85 0.10 -1.04
C LEU A 81 6.78 -1.19 -1.87
N VAL A 82 5.98 -2.15 -1.42
CA VAL A 82 5.92 -3.48 -2.01
C VAL A 82 4.49 -3.95 -2.27
N ARG A 83 4.35 -4.67 -3.37
CA ARG A 83 3.19 -5.44 -3.76
C ARG A 83 3.61 -6.88 -4.04
N SER A 84 2.92 -7.86 -3.47
CA SER A 84 3.03 -9.27 -3.86
C SER A 84 1.78 -9.70 -4.65
N ASP A 85 1.79 -10.90 -5.22
CA ASP A 85 0.65 -11.48 -5.95
C ASP A 85 -0.25 -12.31 -5.01
N GLU A 86 -0.24 -11.95 -3.73
CA GLU A 86 -0.84 -12.71 -2.66
C GLU A 86 -2.15 -12.08 -2.22
N LEU A 87 -3.05 -12.93 -1.71
CA LEU A 87 -4.40 -12.49 -1.34
C LEU A 87 -4.40 -11.45 -0.21
N VAL A 88 -3.50 -11.56 0.79
CA VAL A 88 -3.37 -10.54 1.85
C VAL A 88 -2.94 -9.20 1.28
N SER A 89 -2.02 -9.23 0.31
CA SER A 89 -1.49 -8.05 -0.35
C SER A 89 -2.64 -7.34 -1.06
N ALA A 90 -3.43 -8.09 -1.84
CA ALA A 90 -4.65 -7.61 -2.46
C ALA A 90 -5.66 -7.07 -1.43
N ALA A 91 -5.86 -7.75 -0.30
CA ALA A 91 -6.83 -7.28 0.69
C ALA A 91 -6.42 -5.92 1.24
N ILE A 92 -5.16 -5.74 1.65
CA ILE A 92 -4.64 -4.48 2.20
C ILE A 92 -4.74 -3.35 1.17
N SER A 93 -4.40 -3.61 -0.10
CA SER A 93 -4.43 -2.56 -1.11
C SER A 93 -5.85 -2.08 -1.47
N GLN A 94 -6.88 -2.87 -1.15
CA GLN A 94 -8.28 -2.53 -1.47
C GLN A 94 -9.08 -1.98 -0.27
N ILE A 95 -8.52 -1.92 0.95
CA ILE A 95 -9.27 -1.49 2.16
C ILE A 95 -9.75 -0.03 2.09
N ALA A 96 -9.00 0.84 1.40
CA ALA A 96 -9.34 2.24 1.24
C ALA A 96 -10.44 2.45 0.18
N THR A 97 -11.11 3.58 0.23
CA THR A 97 -12.09 4.04 -0.78
C THR A 97 -11.44 4.15 -2.16
N THR A 98 -10.22 4.68 -2.21
CA THR A 98 -9.35 4.70 -3.40
C THR A 98 -8.39 3.50 -3.33
N PRO A 99 -8.28 2.69 -4.40
CA PRO A 99 -7.41 1.51 -4.40
C PRO A 99 -5.92 1.89 -4.34
N ALA A 100 -5.11 1.02 -3.76
CA ALA A 100 -3.66 1.11 -3.69
C ALA A 100 -2.98 0.17 -4.69
N PHE A 101 -1.74 0.48 -5.07
CA PHE A 101 -0.85 -0.41 -5.83
C PHE A 101 0.17 -1.12 -4.96
N PHE A 102 0.37 -0.66 -3.73
CA PHE A 102 1.22 -1.30 -2.74
C PHE A 102 0.41 -1.74 -1.53
N SER A 103 0.87 -2.80 -0.89
CA SER A 103 0.21 -3.40 0.28
C SER A 103 1.11 -3.45 1.50
N HIS A 104 2.41 -3.21 1.31
CA HIS A 104 3.39 -3.27 2.36
C HIS A 104 4.37 -2.12 2.22
N ILE A 105 4.86 -1.65 3.36
CA ILE A 105 5.81 -0.57 3.46
C ILE A 105 6.85 -0.89 4.53
N ALA A 106 8.11 -0.59 4.25
CA ALA A 106 9.21 -0.82 5.17
C ALA A 106 10.21 0.34 5.09
N ILE A 107 11.12 0.44 6.07
CA ILE A 107 12.19 1.44 6.07
C ILE A 107 13.56 0.74 6.09
N VAL A 108 14.49 1.23 5.29
CA VAL A 108 15.90 0.88 5.39
C VAL A 108 16.45 1.51 6.67
N GLY A 109 16.51 0.72 7.74
CA GLY A 109 17.12 1.07 9.01
C GLY A 109 18.65 1.10 8.93
N LEU A 110 19.23 1.72 9.95
CA LEU A 110 20.68 1.81 10.12
C LEU A 110 21.04 1.38 11.54
N ASP A 111 21.82 0.30 11.67
CA ASP A 111 22.46 -0.03 12.94
C ASP A 111 23.62 0.97 13.17
N PRO A 112 23.54 1.87 14.16
CA PRO A 112 24.60 2.84 14.39
C PRO A 112 25.89 2.23 14.95
N GLN A 113 25.83 1.03 15.55
CA GLN A 113 26.99 0.33 16.09
C GLN A 113 27.80 -0.34 14.98
N TRP A 114 27.13 -1.07 14.09
CA TRP A 114 27.79 -1.83 13.03
C TRP A 114 27.84 -1.13 11.68
N GLN A 115 27.12 -0.01 11.53
CA GLN A 115 26.99 0.74 10.28
C GLN A 115 26.43 -0.12 9.13
N THR A 116 25.50 -1.01 9.46
CA THR A 116 24.84 -1.93 8.53
C THR A 116 23.43 -1.46 8.20
N LEU A 117 23.01 -1.69 6.95
CA LEU A 117 21.64 -1.45 6.50
C LEU A 117 20.81 -2.72 6.65
N GLU A 118 19.68 -2.57 7.31
CA GLU A 118 18.68 -3.63 7.48
C GLU A 118 17.31 -3.08 7.15
N VAL A 119 16.42 -3.90 6.63
CA VAL A 119 15.03 -3.50 6.42
C VAL A 119 14.26 -3.74 7.72
N VAL A 120 13.75 -2.67 8.31
CA VAL A 120 12.89 -2.70 9.49
C VAL A 120 11.44 -2.61 9.02
N GLU A 121 10.64 -3.60 9.40
CA GLU A 121 9.26 -3.72 8.97
C GLU A 121 8.41 -4.45 10.01
N ALA A 122 7.08 -4.33 9.88
CA ALA A 122 6.15 -5.21 10.57
C ALA A 122 5.39 -6.06 9.54
N GLY A 123 5.57 -7.37 9.55
CA GLY A 123 4.88 -8.31 8.66
C GLY A 123 3.60 -8.87 9.30
N VAL A 124 2.54 -9.09 8.54
CA VAL A 124 1.27 -9.66 9.04
C VAL A 124 1.47 -11.03 9.70
N ASP A 125 2.49 -11.77 9.27
CA ASP A 125 2.85 -13.11 9.68
C ASP A 125 3.75 -13.18 10.91
N GLU A 126 4.75 -12.30 11.00
CA GLU A 126 5.80 -12.37 12.02
C GLU A 126 5.88 -11.14 12.94
N GLY A 127 5.16 -10.06 12.61
CA GLY A 127 5.22 -8.82 13.37
C GLY A 127 6.48 -8.00 13.08
N LEU A 128 6.90 -7.16 14.04
CA LEU A 128 8.03 -6.24 13.90
C LEU A 128 9.37 -7.01 13.88
N ARG A 129 10.18 -6.78 12.84
CA ARG A 129 11.48 -7.44 12.64
C ARG A 129 12.47 -6.53 11.89
N ALA A 130 13.74 -6.91 11.92
CA ALA A 130 14.75 -6.43 10.98
C ALA A 130 15.31 -7.62 10.19
N THR A 131 15.57 -7.39 8.91
CA THR A 131 16.17 -8.38 8.01
C THR A 131 17.31 -7.73 7.26
N ALA A 132 18.41 -8.46 7.04
CA ALA A 132 19.49 -7.97 6.19
C ALA A 132 18.92 -7.58 4.81
N LEU A 133 19.37 -6.43 4.28
CA LEU A 133 18.79 -5.87 3.05
C LEU A 133 18.82 -6.85 1.87
N ASP A 134 19.92 -7.57 1.69
CA ASP A 134 20.07 -8.56 0.62
C ASP A 134 19.06 -9.71 0.76
N ASP A 135 18.88 -10.24 1.98
CA ASP A 135 17.94 -11.32 2.27
C ASP A 135 16.49 -10.84 2.09
N TRP A 136 16.19 -9.61 2.49
CA TRP A 136 14.86 -9.03 2.35
C TRP A 136 14.47 -8.84 0.87
N LEU A 137 15.44 -8.54 0.00
CA LEU A 137 15.22 -8.38 -1.43
C LEU A 137 15.00 -9.70 -2.18
N ASP A 138 15.33 -10.83 -1.57
CA ASP A 138 15.04 -12.16 -2.11
C ASP A 138 13.58 -12.57 -1.86
N ARG A 139 12.66 -11.70 -2.32
CA ARG A 139 11.23 -11.90 -2.19
C ARG A 139 10.51 -11.72 -3.52
N GLY A 140 9.41 -12.46 -3.68
CA GLY A 140 8.51 -12.29 -4.81
C GLY A 140 7.83 -10.92 -4.76
N VAL A 141 7.88 -10.17 -5.86
CA VAL A 141 7.19 -8.89 -5.99
C VAL A 141 6.40 -8.85 -7.29
N VAL A 142 5.22 -8.26 -7.25
CA VAL A 142 4.52 -7.73 -8.43
C VAL A 142 5.04 -6.34 -8.73
N ARG A 143 5.24 -5.54 -7.67
CA ARG A 143 5.72 -4.17 -7.77
C ARG A 143 6.57 -3.80 -6.56
N PHE A 144 7.62 -3.05 -6.81
CA PHE A 144 8.56 -2.56 -5.82
C PHE A 144 8.91 -1.11 -6.14
N ALA A 145 8.93 -0.25 -5.13
CA ALA A 145 9.39 1.12 -5.30
C ALA A 145 10.18 1.58 -4.08
N VAL A 146 11.10 2.51 -4.33
CA VAL A 146 11.91 3.14 -3.30
C VAL A 146 11.64 4.63 -3.31
N TYR A 147 11.27 5.14 -2.14
CA TYR A 147 11.03 6.55 -1.88
C TYR A 147 12.09 7.07 -0.93
N ARG A 148 12.67 8.21 -1.27
CA ARG A 148 13.71 8.86 -0.48
C ARG A 148 13.21 10.19 0.02
N HIS A 149 13.37 10.42 1.32
CA HIS A 149 13.07 11.72 1.90
C HIS A 149 14.05 12.77 1.35
N GLU A 150 13.57 13.95 0.99
CA GLU A 150 14.39 15.02 0.37
C GLU A 150 15.51 15.51 1.30
N ASP A 151 15.25 15.54 2.61
CA ASP A 151 16.27 15.78 3.63
C ASP A 151 16.91 14.46 4.08
N ALA A 152 18.15 14.22 3.62
CA ALA A 152 18.93 13.04 3.94
C ALA A 152 19.27 12.91 5.44
N ALA A 153 19.41 14.02 6.16
CA ALA A 153 19.71 13.98 7.59
C ALA A 153 18.48 13.54 8.40
N ILE A 154 17.27 13.95 7.98
CA ILE A 154 16.03 13.41 8.53
C ILE A 154 15.91 11.91 8.22
N ALA A 155 16.18 11.50 6.98
CA ALA A 155 16.12 10.10 6.57
C ALA A 155 17.05 9.21 7.41
N GLU A 156 18.31 9.61 7.60
CA GLU A 156 19.28 8.86 8.39
C GLU A 156 18.86 8.76 9.87
N ARG A 157 18.35 9.85 10.46
CA ARG A 157 17.80 9.81 11.82
C ARG A 157 16.59 8.88 11.92
N ALA A 158 15.72 8.84 10.91
CA ALA A 158 14.60 7.93 10.86
C ALA A 158 15.06 6.46 10.76
N ALA A 159 16.08 6.19 9.95
CA ALA A 159 16.70 4.86 9.85
C ALA A 159 17.19 4.35 11.20
N ILE A 160 17.92 5.19 11.94
CA ILE A 160 18.44 4.88 13.27
C ILE A 160 17.28 4.73 14.28
N ALA A 161 16.26 5.59 14.19
CA ALA A 161 15.10 5.53 15.08
C ALA A 161 14.30 4.23 14.90
N ALA A 162 14.06 3.81 13.65
CA ALA A 162 13.38 2.55 13.35
C ALA A 162 14.13 1.35 13.94
N TYR A 163 15.45 1.28 13.71
CA TYR A 163 16.28 0.21 14.25
C TYR A 163 16.28 0.21 15.78
N ARG A 164 16.40 1.38 16.42
CA ARG A 164 16.33 1.49 17.89
C ARG A 164 14.98 1.09 18.45
N ASP A 165 13.86 1.48 17.83
CA ASP A 165 12.51 1.09 18.30
C ASP A 165 12.31 -0.43 18.23
N LEU A 166 12.85 -1.10 17.22
CA LEU A 166 12.90 -2.56 17.20
C LEU A 166 13.72 -3.10 18.38
N MET A 167 14.94 -2.60 18.57
CA MET A 167 15.84 -3.10 19.62
C MET A 167 15.29 -2.92 21.03
N THR A 168 14.54 -1.85 21.31
CA THR A 168 13.89 -1.63 22.61
C THR A 168 12.74 -2.60 22.86
N ARG A 169 12.16 -3.18 21.80
CA ARG A 169 11.01 -4.08 21.87
C ARG A 169 11.35 -5.54 21.59
N ARG A 170 12.62 -5.87 21.31
CA ARG A 170 13.06 -7.22 20.92
C ARG A 170 12.68 -8.33 21.90
N ASP A 171 12.49 -7.98 23.17
CA ASP A 171 12.14 -8.90 24.24
C ASP A 171 10.61 -9.01 24.46
N ALA A 172 9.80 -8.24 23.70
CA ALA A 172 8.35 -8.29 23.71
C ALA A 172 7.80 -9.17 22.57
N ALA A 173 6.57 -9.67 22.73
CA ALA A 173 5.83 -10.26 21.61
C ALA A 173 5.48 -9.14 20.62
N LEU A 174 6.19 -9.10 19.49
CA LEU A 174 6.13 -8.03 18.51
C LEU A 174 5.02 -8.21 17.48
N ASP A 175 3.87 -8.71 17.91
CA ASP A 175 2.75 -9.07 17.05
C ASP A 175 2.29 -7.90 16.16
N TYR A 176 1.87 -8.24 14.95
CA TYR A 176 1.34 -7.28 13.98
C TYR A 176 0.02 -6.66 14.45
N ASP A 177 -0.14 -5.35 14.28
CA ASP A 177 -1.40 -4.67 14.55
C ASP A 177 -2.43 -4.89 13.43
N LEU A 178 -3.47 -5.66 13.73
CA LEU A 178 -4.60 -5.89 12.82
C LEU A 178 -5.69 -4.80 12.90
N ARG A 179 -5.60 -3.90 13.89
CA ARG A 179 -6.57 -2.82 14.12
C ARG A 179 -6.26 -1.57 13.29
N PHE A 180 -5.05 -1.48 12.74
CA PHE A 180 -4.55 -0.34 11.97
C PHE A 180 -4.61 0.98 12.76
N ASP A 181 -4.29 0.93 14.05
CA ASP A 181 -4.46 2.03 15.00
C ASP A 181 -3.18 2.84 15.20
N LEU A 182 -3.01 3.89 14.39
CA LEU A 182 -1.84 4.79 14.41
C LEU A 182 -1.52 5.45 15.76
N GLU A 183 -2.46 5.43 16.72
CA GLU A 183 -2.30 6.06 18.03
C GLU A 183 -1.85 5.07 19.12
N ASP A 184 -2.03 3.76 18.91
CA ASP A 184 -1.63 2.71 19.85
C ASP A 184 -0.30 2.07 19.44
N ALA A 185 0.74 2.32 20.24
CA ALA A 185 2.06 1.79 19.97
C ALA A 185 2.30 0.37 20.50
N ALA A 186 1.31 -0.30 21.09
CA ALA A 186 1.48 -1.62 21.71
C ALA A 186 1.84 -2.71 20.68
N GLN A 187 1.22 -2.65 19.50
CA GLN A 187 1.50 -3.47 18.33
C GLN A 187 1.76 -2.53 17.17
N LEU A 188 2.51 -2.97 16.15
CA LEU A 188 2.78 -2.14 14.97
C LEU A 188 2.34 -2.86 13.70
N TYR A 189 1.70 -2.14 12.79
CA TYR A 189 1.59 -2.54 11.39
C TYR A 189 2.67 -1.85 10.54
N CYS A 190 2.83 -2.32 9.30
CA CYS A 190 3.96 -1.95 8.44
C CYS A 190 4.16 -0.43 8.31
N SER A 191 3.08 0.32 8.08
CA SER A 191 3.14 1.78 7.90
C SER A 191 3.43 2.55 9.20
N GLU A 192 3.14 1.97 10.36
CA GLU A 192 3.46 2.61 11.65
C GLU A 192 4.96 2.65 11.92
N VAL A 193 5.68 1.62 11.50
CA VAL A 193 7.14 1.60 11.61
C VAL A 193 7.73 2.85 10.96
N VAL A 194 7.25 3.19 9.76
CA VAL A 194 7.70 4.37 9.02
C VAL A 194 7.25 5.66 9.68
N THR A 195 5.96 5.81 10.00
CA THR A 195 5.47 7.08 10.58
C THR A 195 6.17 7.42 11.89
N ARG A 196 6.40 6.41 12.74
CA ARG A 196 7.05 6.56 14.04
C ARG A 196 8.53 6.86 13.90
N ALA A 197 9.22 6.21 12.96
CA ALA A 197 10.62 6.50 12.66
C ALA A 197 10.82 7.97 12.29
N PHE A 198 9.98 8.51 11.39
CA PHE A 198 10.07 9.92 10.99
C PHE A 198 9.61 10.88 12.10
N ALA A 199 8.60 10.53 12.89
CA ALA A 199 8.19 11.33 14.05
C ALA A 199 9.30 11.44 15.11
N ALA A 200 10.06 10.35 15.33
CA ALA A 200 11.21 10.35 16.22
C ALA A 200 12.41 11.12 15.64
N ALA A 201 12.59 11.08 14.30
CA ALA A 201 13.68 11.75 13.61
C ALA A 201 13.52 13.28 13.54
N ALA A 202 12.27 13.76 13.52
CA ALA A 202 11.92 15.17 13.47
C ALA A 202 10.75 15.48 14.43
N PRO A 203 10.99 15.52 15.76
CA PRO A 203 9.94 15.81 16.72
C PRO A 203 9.27 17.16 16.44
N GLY A 204 7.94 17.18 16.43
CA GLY A 204 7.13 18.38 16.14
C GLY A 204 6.90 18.66 14.65
N ALA A 205 7.51 17.90 13.73
CA ALA A 205 7.15 17.94 12.33
C ALA A 205 5.78 17.31 12.07
N PRO A 206 5.08 17.66 10.97
CA PRO A 206 3.85 16.98 10.56
C PRO A 206 4.08 15.47 10.36
N ARG A 207 3.06 14.66 10.67
CA ARG A 207 3.05 13.20 10.47
C ARG A 207 3.50 12.83 9.06
N VAL A 208 4.21 11.72 8.92
CA VAL A 208 4.51 11.07 7.64
C VAL A 208 3.58 9.87 7.48
N PRO A 209 2.77 9.78 6.41
CA PRO A 209 2.54 10.78 5.39
C PRO A 209 1.70 11.93 5.94
N ALA A 210 1.70 13.06 5.23
CA ALA A 210 0.89 14.22 5.59
C ALA A 210 -0.63 13.97 5.43
N GLN A 211 -1.01 13.00 4.61
CA GLN A 211 -2.39 12.66 4.30
C GLN A 211 -2.63 11.16 4.47
N LEU A 212 -3.78 10.80 5.05
CA LEU A 212 -4.20 9.42 5.24
C LEU A 212 -5.40 9.11 4.35
N SER A 213 -5.50 7.85 3.93
CA SER A 213 -6.63 7.34 3.17
C SER A 213 -7.85 7.00 4.03
N ASP A 214 -9.04 7.16 3.45
CA ASP A 214 -10.32 6.80 4.09
C ASP A 214 -10.69 5.34 3.78
N VAL A 215 -11.18 4.59 4.77
CA VAL A 215 -11.68 3.21 4.56
C VAL A 215 -13.19 3.17 4.26
N GLY A 216 -13.87 4.30 4.45
CA GLY A 216 -15.30 4.51 4.25
C GLY A 216 -16.15 3.63 5.16
N GLY A 217 -17.34 3.28 4.69
CA GLY A 217 -18.25 2.38 5.40
C GLY A 217 -17.75 0.94 5.55
N LEU A 218 -16.51 0.63 5.15
CA LEU A 218 -15.88 -0.68 5.39
C LEU A 218 -15.50 -0.86 6.87
N VAL A 219 -15.22 0.24 7.60
CA VAL A 219 -14.87 0.19 9.03
C VAL A 219 -15.96 -0.47 9.88
N ASP A 220 -17.23 -0.20 9.56
CA ASP A 220 -18.39 -0.67 10.30
C ASP A 220 -18.85 -2.09 9.88
N THR A 221 -18.05 -2.78 9.08
CA THR A 221 -18.44 -4.09 8.54
C THR A 221 -17.27 -5.07 8.51
N PHE A 222 -17.59 -6.32 8.19
CA PHE A 222 -16.59 -7.35 7.97
C PHE A 222 -15.69 -6.96 6.78
N PRO A 223 -14.39 -7.26 6.78
CA PRO A 223 -13.63 -7.85 7.87
C PRO A 223 -13.15 -6.85 8.94
N LEU A 224 -13.12 -5.55 8.66
CA LEU A 224 -12.46 -4.55 9.51
C LEU A 224 -13.03 -4.49 10.93
N ALA A 225 -14.36 -4.43 11.09
CA ALA A 225 -15.01 -4.45 12.39
C ALA A 225 -14.66 -5.71 13.22
N ALA A 226 -14.51 -6.86 12.54
CA ALA A 226 -14.16 -8.12 13.17
C ALA A 226 -12.68 -8.19 13.58
N LEU A 227 -11.82 -7.42 12.92
CA LEU A 227 -10.41 -7.21 13.30
C LEU A 227 -10.25 -6.15 14.40
N GLY A 228 -11.34 -5.47 14.76
CA GLY A 228 -11.35 -4.44 15.79
C GLY A 228 -10.92 -3.05 15.27
N VAL A 229 -10.80 -2.87 13.96
CA VAL A 229 -10.53 -1.57 13.35
C VAL A 229 -11.67 -0.60 13.72
N SER A 230 -11.31 0.55 14.27
CA SER A 230 -12.26 1.59 14.67
C SER A 230 -12.00 2.94 14.02
N GLY A 231 -10.83 3.14 13.40
CA GLY A 231 -10.49 4.35 12.68
C GLY A 231 -11.09 4.38 11.27
N THR A 232 -11.59 5.54 10.85
CA THR A 232 -12.04 5.76 9.46
C THR A 232 -10.89 6.10 8.52
N GLN A 233 -9.71 6.42 9.07
CA GLN A 233 -8.51 6.71 8.30
C GLN A 233 -7.43 5.68 8.59
N VAL A 234 -6.65 5.35 7.57
CA VAL A 234 -5.54 4.40 7.63
C VAL A 234 -4.37 4.93 6.82
N PHE A 235 -3.13 4.63 7.25
CA PHE A 235 -1.96 4.86 6.42
C PHE A 235 -1.77 3.66 5.49
N VAL A 236 -2.31 3.74 4.27
CA VAL A 236 -1.95 2.77 3.23
C VAL A 236 -0.62 3.16 2.57
N PRO A 237 0.21 2.21 2.13
CA PRO A 237 1.54 2.50 1.59
C PRO A 237 1.57 3.60 0.51
N ASP A 238 0.59 3.61 -0.41
CA ASP A 238 0.47 4.61 -1.47
C ASP A 238 0.29 6.06 -0.97
N ASP A 239 -0.14 6.28 0.28
CA ASP A 239 -0.26 7.63 0.85
C ASP A 239 1.11 8.33 0.94
N LEU A 240 2.22 7.58 0.96
CA LEU A 240 3.55 8.16 0.89
C LEU A 240 3.82 8.83 -0.47
N GLU A 241 3.18 8.35 -1.55
CA GLU A 241 3.41 8.87 -2.89
C GLU A 241 2.89 10.28 -3.09
N THR A 242 1.90 10.69 -2.30
CA THR A 242 1.33 12.03 -2.33
C THR A 242 2.07 12.98 -1.38
N ASP A 243 3.00 12.47 -0.57
CA ASP A 243 3.78 13.27 0.36
C ASP A 243 4.94 13.96 -0.37
N PRO A 244 4.94 15.31 -0.46
CA PRO A 244 5.95 16.03 -1.22
C PRO A 244 7.36 15.93 -0.63
N ARG A 245 7.50 15.45 0.62
CA ARG A 245 8.82 15.25 1.24
C ARG A 245 9.55 14.03 0.70
N PHE A 246 8.89 13.19 -0.09
CA PHE A 246 9.45 11.94 -0.60
C PHE A 246 9.50 11.94 -2.12
N VAL A 247 10.64 11.53 -2.66
CA VAL A 247 10.85 11.38 -4.10
C VAL A 247 11.04 9.90 -4.43
N ARG A 248 10.31 9.42 -5.43
CA ARG A 248 10.52 8.06 -5.97
C ARG A 248 11.85 8.00 -6.70
N VAL A 249 12.81 7.25 -6.17
CA VAL A 249 14.16 7.09 -6.75
C VAL A 249 14.29 5.81 -7.58
N LEU A 250 13.38 4.87 -7.41
CA LEU A 250 13.36 3.60 -8.13
C LEU A 250 11.95 3.03 -8.17
N GLU A 251 11.61 2.37 -9.28
CA GLU A 251 10.45 1.48 -9.37
C GLU A 251 10.81 0.25 -10.20
N ARG A 252 10.25 -0.91 -9.83
CA ARG A 252 10.31 -2.17 -10.56
C ARG A 252 8.96 -2.87 -10.55
N ARG A 253 8.65 -3.52 -11.66
CA ARG A 253 7.42 -4.31 -11.86
C ARG A 253 7.76 -5.70 -12.36
N ALA A 254 7.05 -6.74 -11.94
CA ALA A 254 7.21 -8.09 -12.47
C ALA A 254 6.06 -8.41 -13.44
N PRO A 255 6.26 -8.33 -14.77
CA PRO A 255 5.19 -8.49 -15.75
C PRO A 255 4.41 -9.79 -15.59
N GLN A 256 5.11 -10.88 -15.27
CA GLN A 256 4.53 -12.21 -15.10
C GLN A 256 3.52 -12.29 -13.94
N ALA A 257 3.59 -11.38 -12.98
CA ALA A 257 2.73 -11.37 -11.79
C ALA A 257 1.60 -10.32 -11.88
N LEU A 258 1.66 -9.40 -12.86
CA LEU A 258 0.67 -8.32 -13.01
C LEU A 258 -0.75 -8.84 -13.23
N ALA A 259 -0.93 -9.82 -14.13
CA ALA A 259 -2.25 -10.36 -14.46
C ALA A 259 -2.93 -10.96 -13.22
N ARG A 260 -2.19 -11.79 -12.45
CA ARG A 260 -2.70 -12.39 -11.21
C ARG A 260 -3.05 -11.34 -10.17
N SER A 261 -2.17 -10.36 -9.95
CA SER A 261 -2.46 -9.25 -9.03
C SER A 261 -3.73 -8.50 -9.43
N ALA A 262 -3.87 -8.14 -10.71
CA ALA A 262 -5.03 -7.42 -11.21
C ALA A 262 -6.34 -8.22 -11.05
N ALA A 263 -6.30 -9.54 -11.26
CA ALA A 263 -7.46 -10.41 -11.04
C ALA A 263 -7.87 -10.48 -9.56
N LEU A 264 -6.90 -10.59 -8.64
CA LEU A 264 -7.15 -10.53 -7.19
C LEU A 264 -7.71 -9.18 -6.77
N ASP A 265 -7.14 -8.08 -7.28
CA ASP A 265 -7.62 -6.72 -7.00
C ASP A 265 -9.06 -6.53 -7.46
N ALA A 266 -9.40 -6.96 -8.68
CA ALA A 266 -10.76 -6.88 -9.20
C ALA A 266 -11.75 -7.68 -8.34
N ALA A 267 -11.38 -8.90 -7.94
CA ALA A 267 -12.21 -9.76 -7.11
C ALA A 267 -12.45 -9.16 -5.72
N LEU A 268 -11.39 -8.71 -5.03
CA LEU A 268 -11.51 -8.09 -3.71
C LEU A 268 -12.23 -6.76 -3.75
N ARG A 269 -11.97 -5.94 -4.77
CA ARG A 269 -12.67 -4.67 -4.92
C ARG A 269 -14.18 -4.90 -5.06
N ALA A 270 -14.61 -5.87 -5.85
CA ALA A 270 -16.02 -6.20 -5.99
C ALA A 270 -16.66 -6.60 -4.65
N VAL A 271 -15.97 -7.41 -3.85
CA VAL A 271 -16.41 -7.77 -2.49
C VAL A 271 -16.52 -6.53 -1.61
N PHE A 272 -15.47 -5.72 -1.51
CA PHE A 272 -15.46 -4.56 -0.61
C PHE A 272 -16.47 -3.49 -1.03
N GLU A 273 -16.69 -3.28 -2.33
CA GLU A 273 -17.78 -2.41 -2.79
C GLU A 273 -19.16 -2.94 -2.39
N THR A 274 -19.37 -4.25 -2.52
CA THR A 274 -20.61 -4.89 -2.07
C THR A 274 -20.81 -4.71 -0.56
N LEU A 275 -19.74 -4.87 0.22
CA LEU A 275 -19.76 -4.66 1.66
C LEU A 275 -19.95 -3.19 2.03
N ARG A 276 -19.49 -2.23 1.23
CA ARG A 276 -19.80 -0.81 1.45
C ARG A 276 -21.24 -0.46 1.08
N GLY A 277 -21.83 -1.15 0.11
CA GLY A 277 -23.12 -0.83 -0.51
C GLY A 277 -24.34 -1.63 -0.01
N PRO A 278 -25.44 -1.60 -0.78
CA PRO A 278 -26.73 -2.22 -0.39
C PRO A 278 -26.70 -3.75 -0.39
N GLY A 279 -25.80 -4.39 -1.14
CA GLY A 279 -25.64 -5.85 -1.18
C GLY A 279 -24.94 -6.45 0.04
N ARG A 280 -24.57 -5.62 1.04
CA ARG A 280 -23.85 -6.04 2.25
C ARG A 280 -24.56 -7.16 3.00
N ALA A 281 -25.86 -7.02 3.24
CA ALA A 281 -26.61 -7.98 4.05
C ALA A 281 -26.62 -9.37 3.41
N ASP A 282 -26.86 -9.43 2.10
CA ASP A 282 -26.89 -10.68 1.34
C ASP A 282 -25.51 -11.34 1.33
N LEU A 283 -24.44 -10.57 1.07
CA LEU A 283 -23.07 -11.10 1.09
C LEU A 283 -22.69 -11.63 2.47
N LEU A 284 -23.04 -10.94 3.56
CA LEU A 284 -22.78 -11.43 4.91
C LEU A 284 -23.53 -12.74 5.20
N ALA A 285 -24.80 -12.84 4.79
CA ALA A 285 -25.58 -14.07 4.92
C ALA A 285 -24.98 -15.23 4.11
N GLU A 286 -24.46 -14.97 2.91
CA GLU A 286 -23.74 -15.96 2.10
C GLU A 286 -22.45 -16.44 2.78
N LEU A 287 -21.67 -15.51 3.37
CA LEU A 287 -20.46 -15.85 4.10
C LEU A 287 -20.76 -16.69 5.36
N ASP A 288 -21.88 -16.41 6.04
CA ASP A 288 -22.35 -17.17 7.20
C ASP A 288 -22.85 -18.58 6.86
N ALA A 289 -23.51 -18.73 5.71
CA ALA A 289 -23.97 -20.03 5.23
C ALA A 289 -22.83 -20.90 4.67
N GLY A 290 -21.69 -20.29 4.33
CA GLY A 290 -20.55 -20.97 3.74
C GLY A 290 -19.82 -21.90 4.72
N SER A 291 -19.51 -23.11 4.27
CA SER A 291 -18.64 -24.02 5.05
C SER A 291 -17.16 -23.73 4.78
N PRO A 292 -16.33 -23.49 5.83
CA PRO A 292 -14.89 -23.43 5.67
C PRO A 292 -14.38 -24.85 5.29
N SER A 293 -13.70 -24.97 4.14
CA SER A 293 -13.07 -26.25 3.76
C SER A 293 -11.93 -26.57 4.72
N PRO A 294 -11.68 -27.83 5.11
CA PRO A 294 -10.49 -28.23 5.88
C PRO A 294 -9.17 -27.76 5.25
N ALA A 295 -9.10 -27.67 3.92
CA ALA A 295 -7.94 -27.13 3.19
C ALA A 295 -7.88 -25.59 3.19
N GLY A 296 -8.98 -24.90 3.53
CA GLY A 296 -9.08 -23.46 3.72
C GLY A 296 -8.99 -23.01 5.19
N ILE A 297 -8.88 -23.94 6.15
CA ILE A 297 -8.62 -23.65 7.57
C ILE A 297 -7.17 -23.21 7.78
N LEU A 298 -6.24 -23.60 6.89
CA LEU A 298 -4.87 -23.06 6.87
C LEU A 298 -4.83 -21.79 6.00
N PRO A 299 -4.22 -20.70 6.48
CA PRO A 299 -4.61 -19.37 6.05
C PRO A 299 -3.97 -18.99 4.72
N ALA A 300 -4.73 -19.16 3.63
CA ALA A 300 -4.44 -18.56 2.34
C ALA A 300 -4.39 -17.01 2.41
N LEU A 301 -5.07 -16.42 3.41
CA LEU A 301 -5.06 -14.98 3.69
C LEU A 301 -3.91 -14.49 4.57
N LEU A 302 -3.19 -15.38 5.28
CA LEU A 302 -2.21 -14.96 6.30
C LEU A 302 -0.85 -15.64 6.07
N HIS A 303 -0.52 -16.02 4.84
CA HIS A 303 0.78 -16.64 4.52
C HIS A 303 1.09 -17.91 5.33
N GLY A 304 0.08 -18.71 5.66
CA GLY A 304 0.31 -19.86 6.54
C GLY A 304 0.61 -19.49 8.00
N SER A 305 0.53 -18.21 8.38
CA SER A 305 0.74 -17.74 9.75
C SER A 305 -0.39 -18.23 10.66
N PHE A 306 -0.15 -19.40 11.24
CA PHE A 306 -1.00 -20.00 12.25
C PHE A 306 -1.05 -19.14 13.52
N SER A 307 0.01 -18.39 13.83
CA SER A 307 0.02 -17.40 14.91
C SER A 307 -1.00 -16.31 14.66
N THR A 308 -0.97 -15.65 13.50
CA THR A 308 -1.94 -14.59 13.16
C THR A 308 -3.35 -15.14 13.09
N TRP A 309 -3.55 -16.33 12.52
CA TRP A 309 -4.86 -16.98 12.51
C TRP A 309 -5.43 -17.20 13.92
N ARG A 310 -4.62 -17.69 14.87
CA ARG A 310 -5.06 -17.93 16.26
C ARG A 310 -5.45 -16.65 17.00
N ARG A 311 -4.88 -15.50 16.63
CA ARG A 311 -5.22 -14.20 17.23
C ARG A 311 -6.57 -13.65 16.76
N LEU A 312 -7.08 -14.12 15.62
CA LEU A 312 -8.37 -13.70 15.11
C LEU A 312 -9.52 -14.24 15.97
N PRO A 313 -10.56 -13.42 16.25
CA PRO A 313 -11.78 -13.89 16.89
C PRO A 313 -12.35 -15.11 16.17
N GLU A 314 -12.79 -16.12 16.92
CA GLU A 314 -13.29 -17.39 16.34
C GLU A 314 -14.41 -17.19 15.30
N PRO A 315 -15.40 -16.30 15.50
CA PRO A 315 -16.42 -16.02 14.48
C PRO A 315 -15.84 -15.38 13.20
N ALA A 316 -14.75 -14.62 13.30
CA ALA A 316 -14.12 -13.95 12.17
C ALA A 316 -13.34 -14.93 11.29
N ARG A 317 -12.69 -15.93 11.92
CA ARG A 317 -11.88 -16.95 11.25
C ARG A 317 -12.65 -17.67 10.13
N SER A 318 -13.79 -18.28 10.45
CA SER A 318 -14.58 -19.04 9.46
C SER A 318 -15.04 -18.18 8.29
N ARG A 319 -15.56 -16.98 8.56
CA ARG A 319 -15.99 -16.04 7.52
C ARG A 319 -14.82 -15.60 6.63
N LEU A 320 -13.65 -15.32 7.22
CA LEU A 320 -12.44 -14.95 6.47
C LEU A 320 -11.98 -16.08 5.56
N ALA A 321 -12.03 -17.33 6.01
CA ALA A 321 -11.69 -18.49 5.17
C ALA A 321 -12.66 -18.64 3.99
N VAL A 322 -13.97 -18.48 4.22
CA VAL A 322 -14.98 -18.53 3.14
C VAL A 322 -14.77 -17.39 2.15
N LEU A 323 -14.55 -16.17 2.63
CA LEU A 323 -14.26 -15.01 1.79
C LEU A 323 -12.99 -15.23 0.96
N ALA A 324 -11.91 -15.71 1.57
CA ALA A 324 -10.64 -15.95 0.90
C ALA A 324 -10.78 -16.87 -0.30
N ARG A 325 -11.48 -18.00 -0.10
CA ARG A 325 -11.75 -18.98 -1.15
C ARG A 325 -12.56 -18.35 -2.28
N ARG A 326 -13.63 -17.62 -1.96
CA ARG A 326 -14.47 -16.95 -2.97
C ARG A 326 -13.66 -15.99 -3.84
N VAL A 327 -12.79 -15.20 -3.22
CA VAL A 327 -11.92 -14.27 -3.96
C VAL A 327 -10.94 -15.03 -4.85
N ASP A 328 -10.28 -16.07 -4.33
CA ASP A 328 -9.32 -16.85 -5.12
C ASP A 328 -10.00 -17.54 -6.31
N GLU A 329 -11.21 -18.09 -6.12
CA GLU A 329 -12.02 -18.69 -7.19
C GLU A 329 -12.41 -17.66 -8.26
N ASP A 330 -12.91 -16.49 -7.87
CA ASP A 330 -13.24 -15.40 -8.81
C ASP A 330 -12.00 -14.92 -9.56
N ALA A 331 -10.87 -14.73 -8.87
CA ALA A 331 -9.61 -14.33 -9.49
C ALA A 331 -9.11 -15.37 -10.51
N ARG A 332 -9.20 -16.67 -10.21
CA ARG A 332 -8.86 -17.73 -11.17
C ARG A 332 -9.77 -17.74 -12.39
N GLN A 333 -11.08 -17.53 -12.20
CA GLN A 333 -12.02 -17.45 -13.31
C GLN A 333 -11.70 -16.26 -14.22
N ARG A 334 -11.40 -15.09 -13.63
CA ARG A 334 -10.96 -13.90 -14.36
C ARG A 334 -9.69 -14.19 -15.17
N LEU A 335 -8.68 -14.78 -14.56
CA LEU A 335 -7.43 -15.14 -15.23
C LEU A 335 -7.65 -16.09 -16.40
N ALA A 336 -8.50 -17.11 -16.22
CA ALA A 336 -8.84 -18.05 -17.28
C ALA A 336 -9.62 -17.42 -18.44
N SER A 337 -10.28 -16.27 -18.20
CA SER A 337 -11.02 -15.52 -19.22
C SER A 337 -10.20 -14.42 -19.91
N MET A 338 -8.95 -14.19 -19.49
CA MET A 338 -8.08 -13.22 -20.15
C MET A 338 -7.61 -13.75 -21.51
N PRO A 339 -7.60 -12.90 -22.54
CA PRO A 339 -7.27 -13.29 -23.91
C PRO A 339 -5.81 -13.66 -24.14
#